data_AF-A0A7R7XQ67-F1
#
_entry.id   AF-A0A7R7XQ67-F1
#
_cell.length_a   1.000
_cell.length_b   1.000
_cell.length_c   1.000
_cell.angle_alpha   90.00
_cell.angle_beta   90.00
_cell.angle_gamma   90.00
#
_symmetry.space_group_name_H-M   'P 1'
#
loop_
_entity.id
_entity.type
_entity.pdbx_description
1 polymer ?
#
loop_
_entity_poly.entity_id
_entity_poly.type
_entity_poly.pdbx_seq_one_letter_code
_entity_poly.pdbx_strand_id
1 'polypeptide(L)'
;MNIARNPNTSNNQDTSFSTATVPLTPRLKLPRDPEILAPRLSRYLHKYNKYPNAPSVHPNPISFPTGKQKTSWASSLPDGNHRDTYAVWWRSPKHNKACWLGCFSTWTSSWVGDPKWDSRPWHAWAVAVLKMQDGRGKCIIIYDCDPRIPSGGYGYGYGYGCGCGYKQNKRSRVISVRPRRFLLPVQAKLIEHLRMRENVPIRAVFYSTDTRRAGRNRCLYYTMRWMRKMVRFGDKPFLGFDKEGRSLDPRTERCALFDSL
;
A
#
# COMPACT_ATOMS: atom_id res chain seq x y z
N MET A 1 -21.26 -40.98 -67.36
CA MET A 1 -20.93 -41.53 -66.03
C MET A 1 -19.45 -41.86 -66.00
N ASN A 2 -18.65 -41.09 -65.27
CA ASN A 2 -17.27 -41.43 -64.89
C ASN A 2 -16.96 -40.64 -63.62
N ILE A 3 -16.84 -41.35 -62.49
CA ILE A 3 -16.58 -40.79 -61.17
C ILE A 3 -15.07 -40.88 -60.93
N ALA A 4 -14.37 -39.75 -61.03
CA ALA A 4 -12.96 -39.65 -60.70
C ALA A 4 -12.77 -39.58 -59.18
N ARG A 5 -11.99 -40.52 -58.62
CA ARG A 5 -11.62 -40.59 -57.20
C ARG A 5 -10.49 -39.60 -56.92
N ASN A 6 -10.69 -38.74 -55.91
CA ASN A 6 -9.71 -37.78 -55.42
C ASN A 6 -8.90 -38.42 -54.27
N PRO A 7 -7.56 -38.46 -54.29
CA PRO A 7 -6.78 -39.08 -53.23
C PRO A 7 -6.61 -38.11 -52.04
N ASN A 8 -6.99 -38.60 -50.86
CA ASN A 8 -6.75 -37.97 -49.56
C ASN A 8 -5.25 -37.77 -49.29
N THR A 9 -4.82 -36.53 -49.09
CA THR A 9 -3.53 -36.17 -48.50
C THR A 9 -3.69 -35.93 -47.00
N SER A 10 -3.27 -36.90 -46.19
CA SER A 10 -3.21 -36.80 -44.73
C SER A 10 -1.96 -36.02 -44.30
N ASN A 11 -2.10 -34.71 -44.10
CA ASN A 11 -1.06 -33.89 -43.46
C ASN A 11 -1.14 -34.05 -41.93
N ASN A 12 -0.48 -35.09 -41.39
CA ASN A 12 -0.12 -35.15 -39.98
C ASN A 12 1.07 -34.22 -39.74
N GLN A 13 0.79 -32.97 -39.37
CA GLN A 13 1.81 -32.11 -38.76
C GLN A 13 1.94 -32.49 -37.28
N ASP A 14 3.01 -33.22 -36.98
CA ASP A 14 3.53 -33.40 -35.62
C ASP A 14 3.84 -32.03 -35.03
N THR A 15 2.87 -31.52 -34.28
CA THR A 15 3.02 -30.34 -33.43
C THR A 15 3.82 -30.78 -32.22
N SER A 16 5.15 -30.73 -32.36
CA SER A 16 6.09 -30.85 -31.25
C SER A 16 5.71 -29.80 -30.20
N PHE A 17 5.10 -30.24 -29.10
CA PHE A 17 4.79 -29.39 -27.96
C PHE A 17 6.11 -28.90 -27.36
N SER A 18 6.52 -27.70 -27.78
CA SER A 18 7.61 -26.98 -27.16
C SER A 18 7.24 -26.76 -25.69
N THR A 19 7.94 -27.47 -24.80
CA THR A 19 7.81 -27.35 -23.35
C THR A 19 8.28 -25.97 -22.94
N ALA A 20 7.38 -24.98 -23.10
CA ALA A 20 7.62 -23.61 -22.70
C ALA A 20 7.98 -23.59 -21.22
N THR A 21 9.25 -23.30 -20.94
CA THR A 21 9.78 -23.20 -19.59
C THR A 21 9.06 -22.04 -18.91
N VAL A 22 8.10 -22.35 -18.02
CA VAL A 22 7.37 -21.33 -17.27
C VAL A 22 8.40 -20.51 -16.49
N PRO A 23 8.53 -19.19 -16.75
CA PRO A 23 9.52 -18.37 -16.07
C PRO A 23 9.30 -18.45 -14.55
N LEU A 24 10.32 -18.92 -13.83
CA LEU A 24 10.26 -19.03 -12.37
C LEU A 24 10.00 -17.64 -11.78
N THR A 25 8.80 -17.46 -11.27
CA THR A 25 8.41 -16.18 -10.67
C THR A 25 9.25 -15.95 -9.40
N PRO A 26 9.99 -14.82 -9.30
CA PRO A 26 10.90 -14.60 -8.20
C PRO A 26 10.17 -14.57 -6.86
N ARG A 27 10.67 -15.36 -5.89
CA ARG A 27 10.10 -15.41 -4.53
C ARG A 27 10.36 -14.09 -3.78
N LEU A 28 9.32 -13.31 -3.59
CA LEU A 28 9.36 -12.08 -2.77
C LEU A 28 9.46 -12.42 -1.27
N LYS A 29 10.68 -12.27 -0.73
CA LYS A 29 10.97 -12.42 0.71
C LYS A 29 10.40 -11.27 1.53
N LEU A 30 10.20 -11.49 2.82
CA LEU A 30 9.76 -10.49 3.80
C LEU A 30 10.89 -10.23 4.81
N PRO A 31 11.14 -8.98 5.23
CA PRO A 31 12.00 -8.72 6.37
C PRO A 31 11.32 -9.22 7.65
N ARG A 32 12.08 -9.90 8.51
CA ARG A 32 11.61 -10.39 9.83
C ARG A 32 12.12 -9.54 10.98
N ASP A 33 13.26 -8.92 10.76
CA ASP A 33 13.95 -8.00 11.66
C ASP A 33 13.20 -6.66 11.72
N PRO A 34 12.60 -6.30 12.88
CA PRO A 34 11.84 -5.05 13.02
C PRO A 34 12.75 -3.81 13.04
N GLU A 35 14.04 -3.96 13.33
CA GLU A 35 15.03 -2.89 13.45
C GLU A 35 15.88 -2.74 12.17
N ILE A 36 15.41 -3.31 11.07
CA ILE A 36 16.14 -3.26 9.80
C ILE A 36 16.43 -1.82 9.38
N LEU A 37 17.70 -1.55 9.09
CA LEU A 37 18.11 -0.25 8.56
C LEU A 37 17.66 -0.07 7.10
N ALA A 38 17.43 1.19 6.72
CA ALA A 38 16.95 1.63 5.42
C ALA A 38 17.74 1.06 4.23
N PRO A 39 19.09 0.98 4.22
CA PRO A 39 19.83 0.33 3.13
C PRO A 39 19.41 -1.13 2.93
N ARG A 40 19.22 -1.87 4.02
CA ARG A 40 18.88 -3.29 3.98
C ARG A 40 17.41 -3.49 3.63
N LEU A 41 16.52 -2.61 4.08
CA LEU A 41 15.11 -2.57 3.66
C LEU A 41 14.97 -2.27 2.17
N SER A 42 15.74 -1.31 1.67
CA SER A 42 15.71 -0.89 0.25
C SER A 42 16.01 -2.05 -0.69
N ARG A 43 16.84 -3.02 -0.30
CA ARG A 43 17.08 -4.25 -1.07
C ARG A 43 15.80 -5.07 -1.31
N TYR A 44 14.85 -5.08 -0.37
CA TYR A 44 13.55 -5.73 -0.56
C TYR A 44 12.67 -4.94 -1.54
N LEU A 45 12.61 -3.61 -1.39
CA LEU A 45 11.82 -2.72 -2.24
C LEU A 45 12.29 -2.77 -3.71
N HIS A 46 13.60 -2.77 -3.95
CA HIS A 46 14.18 -2.97 -5.28
C HIS A 46 13.78 -4.32 -5.90
N LYS A 47 13.77 -5.41 -5.11
CA LYS A 47 13.33 -6.73 -5.60
C LYS A 47 11.85 -6.73 -5.96
N TYR A 48 11.03 -5.96 -5.26
CA TYR A 48 9.59 -5.86 -5.52
C TYR A 48 9.33 -5.16 -6.85
N ASN A 49 10.13 -4.13 -7.17
CA ASN A 49 10.05 -3.41 -8.45
C ASN A 49 10.44 -4.28 -9.67
N LYS A 50 11.22 -5.35 -9.45
CA LYS A 50 11.63 -6.30 -10.50
C LYS A 50 10.64 -7.44 -10.74
N TYR A 51 9.54 -7.50 -9.98
CA TYR A 51 8.56 -8.57 -10.14
C TYR A 51 7.78 -8.40 -11.46
N PRO A 52 7.43 -9.48 -12.19
CA PRO A 52 6.67 -9.38 -13.44
C PRO A 52 5.37 -8.60 -13.23
N ASN A 53 5.10 -7.62 -14.10
CA ASN A 53 3.94 -6.72 -14.00
C ASN A 53 3.83 -5.97 -12.67
N ALA A 54 4.94 -5.74 -11.96
CA ALA A 54 4.92 -4.98 -10.72
C ALA A 54 4.44 -3.53 -10.94
N PRO A 55 3.73 -2.96 -9.93
CA PRO A 55 3.58 -1.52 -9.82
C PRO A 55 4.95 -0.85 -9.66
N SER A 56 5.01 0.47 -9.85
CA SER A 56 6.24 1.23 -9.53
C SER A 56 6.44 1.21 -8.02
N VAL A 57 7.48 0.54 -7.53
CA VAL A 57 7.83 0.49 -6.12
C VAL A 57 8.97 1.45 -5.85
N HIS A 58 8.77 2.42 -4.96
CA HIS A 58 9.84 3.34 -4.58
C HIS A 58 11.00 2.59 -3.92
N PRO A 59 12.26 2.80 -4.36
CA PRO A 59 13.41 1.99 -3.94
C PRO A 59 13.80 2.12 -2.47
N ASN A 60 13.49 3.26 -1.84
CA ASN A 60 13.90 3.59 -0.47
C ASN A 60 12.68 3.72 0.47
N PRO A 61 12.84 3.55 1.79
CA PRO A 61 11.80 3.94 2.73
C PRO A 61 11.59 5.46 2.74
N ILE A 62 10.34 5.90 2.86
CA ILE A 62 9.94 7.30 2.99
C ILE A 62 9.73 7.62 4.47
N SER A 63 10.34 8.69 4.97
CA SER A 63 10.27 9.03 6.39
C SER A 63 9.91 10.48 6.67
N PHE A 64 10.25 11.40 5.76
CA PHE A 64 10.23 12.82 6.08
C PHE A 64 9.24 13.59 5.19
N PRO A 65 8.30 14.34 5.78
CA PRO A 65 7.48 15.29 5.04
C PRO A 65 8.27 16.29 4.20
N THR A 66 9.43 16.75 4.69
CA THR A 66 10.24 17.78 4.02
C THR A 66 11.75 17.52 4.15
N GLY A 67 12.54 18.15 3.29
CA GLY A 67 14.01 18.14 3.39
C GLY A 67 14.52 18.73 4.71
N LYS A 68 13.90 19.82 5.20
CA LYS A 68 14.24 20.42 6.50
C LYS A 68 14.09 19.42 7.65
N GLN A 69 13.02 18.62 7.65
CA GLN A 69 12.86 17.56 8.65
C GLN A 69 13.89 16.45 8.45
N LYS A 70 14.22 16.04 7.23
CA LYS A 70 15.30 15.08 7.01
C LYS A 70 16.63 15.57 7.61
N THR A 71 17.00 16.83 7.35
CA THR A 71 18.22 17.44 7.89
C THR A 71 18.22 17.51 9.42
N SER A 72 17.10 17.88 10.05
CA SER A 72 17.03 17.96 11.51
C SER A 72 17.19 16.59 12.21
N TRP A 73 16.99 15.50 11.48
CA TRP A 73 17.13 14.13 11.98
C TRP A 73 18.48 13.49 11.62
N ALA A 74 19.36 14.20 10.89
CA ALA A 74 20.59 13.63 10.36
C ALA A 74 21.54 13.08 11.44
N SER A 75 21.58 13.71 12.62
CA SER A 75 22.42 13.26 13.76
C SER A 75 21.77 12.18 14.63
N SER A 76 20.45 12.01 14.57
CA SER A 76 19.70 11.11 15.46
C SER A 76 19.31 9.79 14.79
N LEU A 77 19.44 9.69 13.47
CA LEU A 77 19.03 8.52 12.71
C LEU A 77 20.21 8.00 11.86
N PRO A 78 20.82 6.86 12.23
CA PRO A 78 22.07 6.38 11.61
C PRO A 78 21.94 6.09 10.11
N ASP A 79 20.72 5.85 9.62
CA ASP A 79 20.41 5.58 8.23
C ASP A 79 19.59 6.69 7.55
N GLY A 80 19.55 7.90 8.14
CA GLY A 80 18.75 9.04 7.66
C GLY A 80 19.01 9.41 6.20
N ASN A 81 20.26 9.30 5.75
CA ASN A 81 20.63 9.59 4.36
C ASN A 81 19.99 8.62 3.35
N HIS A 82 19.63 7.41 3.76
CA HIS A 82 19.03 6.36 2.94
C HIS A 82 17.49 6.37 2.96
N ARG A 83 16.89 7.42 3.54
CA ARG A 83 15.44 7.61 3.63
C ARG A 83 15.03 8.81 2.81
N ASP A 84 13.90 8.71 2.14
CA ASP A 84 13.42 9.76 1.25
C ASP A 84 12.33 10.63 1.87
N THR A 85 12.14 11.79 1.23
CA THR A 85 11.05 12.71 1.56
C THR A 85 9.80 12.42 0.74
N TYR A 86 8.67 13.02 1.11
CA TYR A 86 7.42 12.90 0.34
C TYR A 86 7.58 13.42 -1.09
N ALA A 87 8.27 14.56 -1.26
CA ALA A 87 8.52 15.14 -2.58
C ALA A 87 9.42 14.25 -3.45
N VAL A 88 10.50 13.68 -2.87
CA VAL A 88 11.40 12.76 -3.59
C VAL A 88 10.65 11.51 -4.04
N TRP A 89 9.84 10.93 -3.17
CA TRP A 89 8.98 9.79 -3.51
C TRP A 89 7.98 10.12 -4.62
N TRP A 90 7.28 11.25 -4.50
CA TRP A 90 6.26 11.62 -5.46
C TRP A 90 6.85 11.88 -6.85
N ARG A 91 7.97 12.61 -6.92
CA ARG A 91 8.61 13.02 -8.17
C ARG A 91 9.46 11.94 -8.82
N SER A 92 9.71 10.81 -8.13
CA SER A 92 10.48 9.71 -8.71
C SER A 92 9.85 9.19 -10.01
N PRO A 93 10.64 8.75 -11.01
CA PRO A 93 10.11 8.23 -12.26
C PRO A 93 9.11 7.08 -12.04
N LYS A 94 7.92 7.22 -12.62
CA LYS A 94 6.84 6.22 -12.50
C LYS A 94 6.75 5.27 -13.70
N HIS A 95 7.55 5.48 -14.75
CA HIS A 95 7.63 4.64 -15.95
C HIS A 95 6.26 4.25 -16.54
N ASN A 96 5.37 5.23 -16.66
CA ASN A 96 3.99 5.09 -17.15
C ASN A 96 3.09 4.11 -16.37
N LYS A 97 3.54 3.60 -15.22
CA LYS A 97 2.79 2.66 -14.37
C LYS A 97 1.46 3.26 -13.89
N ALA A 98 0.45 2.41 -13.77
CA ALA A 98 -0.88 2.74 -13.27
C ALA A 98 -0.97 2.73 -11.73
N CYS A 99 -0.08 2.00 -11.06
CA CYS A 99 -0.03 1.84 -9.62
C CYS A 99 1.38 2.13 -9.08
N TRP A 100 1.46 2.91 -8.00
CA TRP A 100 2.70 3.32 -7.35
C TRP A 100 2.68 2.97 -5.86
N LEU A 101 3.75 2.37 -5.36
CA LEU A 101 3.86 1.93 -3.98
C LEU A 101 4.98 2.68 -3.26
N GLY A 102 4.71 3.10 -2.02
CA GLY A 102 5.69 3.65 -1.09
C GLY A 102 5.66 2.91 0.23
N CYS A 103 6.84 2.56 0.76
CA CYS A 103 7.00 2.06 2.12
C CYS A 103 7.36 3.24 3.03
N PHE A 104 6.52 3.54 4.00
CA PHE A 104 6.70 4.65 4.91
C PHE A 104 7.16 4.13 6.26
N SER A 105 8.03 4.89 6.92
CA SER A 105 8.41 4.64 8.31
C SER A 105 8.51 5.97 9.02
N THR A 106 7.79 6.10 10.12
CA THR A 106 7.62 7.36 10.85
C THR A 106 7.79 7.15 12.33
N TRP A 107 8.27 8.16 13.05
CA TRP A 107 8.26 8.16 14.50
C TRP A 107 6.80 8.16 15.01
N THR A 108 6.54 7.41 16.08
CA THR A 108 5.21 7.34 16.72
C THR A 108 5.07 8.25 17.91
N SER A 109 6.18 8.56 18.58
CA SER A 109 6.26 9.45 19.73
C SER A 109 6.84 10.81 19.36
N SER A 110 6.34 11.84 20.03
CA SER A 110 7.00 13.16 20.05
C SER A 110 8.19 13.09 21.01
N TRP A 111 9.28 13.80 20.69
CA TRP A 111 10.37 14.03 21.64
C TRP A 111 9.91 14.87 22.84
N VAL A 112 8.84 15.66 22.65
CA VAL A 112 8.19 16.41 23.74
C VAL A 112 7.30 15.45 24.54
N GLY A 113 7.71 15.15 25.77
CA GLY A 113 6.91 14.39 26.74
C GLY A 113 7.13 12.87 26.77
N ASP A 114 8.06 12.33 25.97
CA ASP A 114 8.44 10.91 26.01
C ASP A 114 9.97 10.79 26.09
N PRO A 115 10.56 10.58 27.28
CA PRO A 115 12.01 10.51 27.45
C PRO A 115 12.66 9.31 26.75
N LYS A 116 11.84 8.36 26.24
CA LYS A 116 12.29 7.17 25.50
C LYS A 116 11.99 7.25 24.01
N TRP A 117 11.70 8.45 23.49
CA TRP A 117 11.27 8.65 22.10
C TRP A 117 12.26 8.08 21.07
N ASP A 118 13.54 8.12 21.39
CA ASP A 118 14.67 7.66 20.59
C ASP A 118 14.81 6.13 20.58
N SER A 119 14.42 5.46 21.66
CA SER A 119 14.40 4.00 21.77
C SER A 119 13.12 3.36 21.19
N ARG A 120 12.10 4.16 20.86
CA ARG A 120 10.87 3.60 20.29
C ARG A 120 11.09 3.17 18.85
N PRO A 121 10.67 1.95 18.47
CA PRO A 121 10.80 1.51 17.10
C PRO A 121 9.97 2.41 16.19
N TRP A 122 10.53 2.70 15.02
CA TRP A 122 9.83 3.42 13.97
C TRP A 122 8.63 2.60 13.51
N HIS A 123 7.51 3.27 13.30
CA HIS A 123 6.29 2.62 12.82
C HIS A 123 6.27 2.60 11.30
N ALA A 124 6.11 1.40 10.74
CA ALA A 124 6.09 1.20 9.31
C ALA A 124 4.65 1.03 8.79
N TRP A 125 4.33 1.78 7.75
CA TRP A 125 3.05 1.75 7.02
C TRP A 125 3.32 1.87 5.52
N ALA A 126 2.31 1.70 4.66
CA ALA A 126 2.51 1.77 3.22
C ALA A 126 1.38 2.51 2.53
N VAL A 127 1.68 2.97 1.31
CA VAL A 127 0.73 3.67 0.45
C VAL A 127 0.75 3.04 -0.93
N ALA A 128 -0.44 2.85 -1.49
CA ALA A 128 -0.65 2.64 -2.91
C ALA A 128 -1.37 3.85 -3.52
N VAL A 129 -0.84 4.37 -4.62
CA VAL A 129 -1.50 5.40 -5.44
C VAL A 129 -1.86 4.78 -6.78
N LEU A 130 -3.13 4.84 -7.13
CA LEU A 130 -3.68 4.19 -8.32
C LEU A 130 -4.29 5.24 -9.23
N LYS A 131 -3.96 5.19 -10.52
CA LYS A 131 -4.71 5.95 -11.53
C LYS A 131 -6.14 5.43 -11.60
N MET A 132 -7.11 6.33 -11.74
CA MET A 132 -8.48 5.92 -12.09
C MET A 132 -8.50 5.34 -13.50
N GLN A 133 -9.36 4.34 -13.75
CA GLN A 133 -9.49 3.72 -15.08
C GLN A 133 -9.98 4.71 -16.14
N ASP A 134 -10.78 5.70 -15.75
CA ASP A 134 -11.25 6.79 -16.61
C ASP A 134 -10.22 7.94 -16.77
N GLY A 135 -9.03 7.81 -16.17
CA GLY A 135 -7.99 8.82 -16.18
C GLY A 135 -8.25 10.05 -15.32
N ARG A 136 -9.43 10.20 -14.70
CA ARG A 136 -9.86 11.42 -13.98
C ARG A 136 -9.36 11.46 -12.55
N GLY A 137 -8.06 11.29 -12.36
CA GLY A 137 -7.38 11.48 -11.08
C GLY A 137 -6.88 10.18 -10.45
N LYS A 138 -6.80 10.15 -9.12
CA LYS A 138 -6.14 9.06 -8.39
C LYS A 138 -6.93 8.61 -7.17
N CYS A 139 -6.82 7.31 -6.89
CA CYS A 139 -7.23 6.68 -5.65
C CYS A 139 -5.99 6.41 -4.79
N ILE A 140 -6.07 6.69 -3.49
CA ILE A 140 -4.99 6.44 -2.54
C ILE A 140 -5.46 5.39 -1.54
N ILE A 141 -4.64 4.38 -1.30
CA ILE A 141 -4.86 3.38 -0.25
C ILE A 141 -3.72 3.48 0.75
N ILE A 142 -4.03 3.87 1.98
CA ILE A 142 -3.11 3.87 3.11
C ILE A 142 -3.32 2.58 3.90
N TYR A 143 -2.25 1.79 4.01
CA TYR A 143 -2.20 0.62 4.88
C TYR A 143 -1.37 0.91 6.12
N ASP A 144 -2.03 0.82 7.26
CA ASP A 144 -1.44 0.82 8.59
C ASP A 144 -1.86 -0.47 9.30
N CYS A 145 -0.89 -1.21 9.83
CA CYS A 145 -1.18 -2.44 10.59
C CYS A 145 -1.64 -2.16 12.02
N ASP A 146 -1.51 -0.91 12.48
CA ASP A 146 -1.96 -0.42 13.78
C ASP A 146 -2.89 0.79 13.58
N PRO A 147 -4.04 0.60 12.89
CA PRO A 147 -4.88 1.72 12.55
C PRO A 147 -5.54 2.29 13.81
N ARG A 148 -5.48 3.61 13.97
CA ARG A 148 -6.24 4.30 15.03
C ARG A 148 -7.74 4.17 14.75
N ILE A 149 -8.44 3.42 15.58
CA ILE A 149 -9.90 3.39 15.61
C ILE A 149 -10.36 4.27 16.77
N PRO A 150 -11.11 5.37 16.52
CA PRO A 150 -11.64 6.21 17.58
C PRO A 150 -12.52 5.38 18.52
N SER A 151 -12.26 5.52 19.82
CA SER A 151 -12.89 4.75 20.90
C SER A 151 -14.39 5.04 21.13
N GLY A 152 -15.09 5.70 20.19
CA GLY A 152 -16.39 6.33 20.48
C GLY A 152 -17.42 6.29 19.34
N GLY A 153 -17.62 5.16 18.64
CA GLY A 153 -18.79 5.08 17.75
C GLY A 153 -18.94 3.87 16.84
N TYR A 154 -17.94 3.01 16.72
CA TYR A 154 -18.08 1.72 16.05
C TYR A 154 -17.56 0.65 17.00
N GLY A 155 -18.46 -0.13 17.59
CA GLY A 155 -18.18 -1.13 18.63
C GLY A 155 -17.15 -2.18 18.22
N TYR A 156 -15.87 -1.81 18.29
CA TYR A 156 -14.73 -2.71 18.39
C TYR A 156 -14.10 -2.45 19.75
N GLY A 157 -14.78 -2.93 20.79
CA GLY A 157 -14.19 -3.03 22.12
C GLY A 157 -13.00 -3.98 22.05
N TYR A 158 -11.80 -3.42 22.16
CA TYR A 158 -10.73 -4.15 22.84
C TYR A 158 -11.14 -4.18 24.31
N GLY A 159 -11.78 -5.28 24.69
CA GLY A 159 -12.37 -5.43 26.00
C GLY A 159 -11.32 -5.37 27.10
N TYR A 160 -11.46 -4.37 27.97
CA TYR A 160 -11.75 -4.69 29.36
C TYR A 160 -13.26 -4.51 29.53
N GLY A 161 -13.92 -5.54 30.06
CA GLY A 161 -15.29 -5.91 29.70
C GLY A 161 -16.41 -4.95 30.10
N CYS A 162 -17.46 -4.96 29.29
CA CYS A 162 -18.86 -4.93 29.74
C CYS A 162 -19.73 -5.41 28.58
N GLY A 163 -20.46 -6.49 28.79
CA GLY A 163 -21.25 -7.16 27.77
C GLY A 163 -22.53 -6.39 27.41
N CYS A 164 -22.61 -5.92 26.17
CA CYS A 164 -23.89 -5.58 25.55
C CYS A 164 -23.79 -5.87 24.04
N GLY A 165 -24.58 -6.86 23.60
CA GLY A 165 -24.54 -7.40 22.24
C GLY A 165 -25.09 -6.43 21.21
N TYR A 166 -24.21 -5.82 20.41
CA TYR A 166 -24.60 -5.04 19.24
C TYR A 166 -24.58 -5.91 17.97
N LYS A 167 -25.74 -6.08 17.33
CA LYS A 167 -25.90 -6.75 16.03
C LYS A 167 -25.15 -5.96 14.95
N GLN A 168 -24.10 -6.56 14.38
CA GLN A 168 -23.32 -5.96 13.30
C GLN A 168 -24.11 -5.95 11.99
N ASN A 169 -24.77 -4.84 11.68
CA ASN A 169 -25.36 -4.65 10.36
C ASN A 169 -24.24 -4.43 9.32
N LYS A 170 -24.16 -5.30 8.31
CA LYS A 170 -23.23 -5.28 7.16
C LYS A 170 -23.51 -4.11 6.18
N ARG A 171 -23.76 -2.89 6.65
CA ARG A 171 -23.88 -1.71 5.77
C ARG A 171 -22.50 -1.12 5.46
N SER A 172 -22.34 -0.63 4.24
CA SER A 172 -21.09 -0.11 3.66
C SER A 172 -20.43 0.91 4.59
N ARG A 173 -19.18 0.64 4.98
CA ARG A 173 -18.38 1.49 5.88
C ARG A 173 -17.81 2.68 5.13
N VAL A 174 -18.66 3.60 4.72
CA VAL A 174 -18.22 4.97 4.41
C VAL A 174 -18.05 5.66 5.77
N ILE A 175 -16.81 6.03 6.11
CA ILE A 175 -16.54 6.80 7.32
C ILE A 175 -16.59 8.26 6.89
N SER A 176 -17.72 8.93 7.11
CA SER A 176 -17.89 10.37 6.85
C SER A 176 -17.26 11.28 7.93
N VAL A 177 -16.41 10.70 8.80
CA VAL A 177 -15.88 11.38 9.98
C VAL A 177 -14.57 12.09 9.66
N ARG A 178 -14.33 13.24 10.30
CA ARG A 178 -13.16 14.11 10.08
C ARG A 178 -11.84 13.33 10.01
N PRO A 179 -11.00 13.59 8.99
CA PRO A 179 -9.78 12.85 8.75
C PRO A 179 -8.83 12.64 9.92
N ARG A 180 -8.64 13.69 10.72
CA ARG A 180 -7.65 13.74 11.81
C ARG A 180 -7.89 12.73 12.94
N ARG A 181 -9.05 12.06 12.98
CA ARG A 181 -9.37 11.07 14.02
C ARG A 181 -8.84 9.65 13.71
N PHE A 182 -8.59 9.31 12.45
CA PHE A 182 -8.18 7.94 12.06
C PHE A 182 -6.75 7.87 11.50
N LEU A 183 -6.31 8.93 10.81
CA LEU A 183 -4.96 9.03 10.30
C LEU A 183 -4.00 9.56 11.36
N LEU A 184 -2.80 8.98 11.40
CA LEU A 184 -1.69 9.61 12.12
C LEU A 184 -1.42 11.00 11.52
N PRO A 185 -0.98 11.99 12.32
CA PRO A 185 -0.66 13.33 11.81
C PRO A 185 0.29 13.32 10.60
N VAL A 186 1.24 12.38 10.56
CA VAL A 186 2.16 12.18 9.44
C VAL A 186 1.50 11.65 8.16
N GLN A 187 0.46 10.82 8.28
CA GLN A 187 -0.33 10.31 7.16
C GLN A 187 -1.25 11.41 6.60
N ALA A 188 -1.88 12.21 7.49
CA ALA A 188 -2.66 13.37 7.07
C ALA A 188 -1.79 14.39 6.30
N LYS A 189 -0.58 14.68 6.81
CA LYS A 189 0.41 15.52 6.11
C LYS A 189 0.78 15.00 4.73
N LEU A 190 0.78 13.68 4.51
CA LEU A 190 1.02 13.12 3.18
C LEU A 190 -0.12 13.47 2.22
N ILE A 191 -1.37 13.29 2.65
CA ILE A 191 -2.53 13.63 1.83
C ILE A 191 -2.56 15.13 1.53
N GLU A 192 -2.31 15.99 2.53
CA GLU A 192 -2.18 17.44 2.36
C GLU A 192 -1.06 17.79 1.37
N HIS A 193 0.11 17.15 1.48
CA HIS A 193 1.22 17.35 0.56
C HIS A 193 0.83 17.02 -0.89
N LEU A 194 0.20 15.85 -1.11
CA LEU A 194 -0.24 15.43 -2.44
C LEU A 194 -1.29 16.37 -3.02
N ARG A 195 -2.32 16.75 -2.23
CA ARG A 195 -3.37 17.66 -2.70
C ARG A 195 -2.85 19.06 -2.98
N MET A 196 -2.21 19.66 -1.97
CA MET A 196 -1.98 21.10 -1.95
C MET A 196 -0.66 21.48 -2.62
N ARG A 197 0.38 20.65 -2.54
CA ARG A 197 1.71 20.98 -3.10
C ARG A 197 1.97 20.34 -4.44
N GLU A 198 1.55 19.09 -4.61
CA GLU A 198 1.74 18.34 -5.85
C GLU A 198 0.51 18.38 -6.77
N ASN A 199 -0.51 19.17 -6.39
CA ASN A 199 -1.76 19.39 -7.12
C ASN A 199 -2.42 18.10 -7.64
N VAL A 200 -2.42 17.05 -6.80
CA VAL A 200 -2.92 15.74 -7.22
C VAL A 200 -4.44 15.73 -7.15
N PRO A 201 -5.16 15.44 -8.25
CA PRO A 201 -6.60 15.23 -8.23
C PRO A 201 -6.93 13.89 -7.55
N ILE A 202 -7.07 13.90 -6.23
CA ILE A 202 -7.39 12.72 -5.42
C ILE A 202 -8.91 12.54 -5.37
N ARG A 203 -9.41 11.46 -5.98
CA ARG A 203 -10.83 11.11 -6.01
C ARG A 203 -11.28 10.35 -4.78
N ALA A 204 -10.39 9.52 -4.23
CA ALA A 204 -10.71 8.69 -3.09
C ALA A 204 -9.49 8.42 -2.22
N VAL A 205 -9.70 8.37 -0.90
CA VAL A 205 -8.73 7.91 0.07
C VAL A 205 -9.33 6.74 0.85
N PHE A 206 -8.66 5.61 0.81
CA PHE A 206 -8.96 4.42 1.59
C PHE A 206 -7.95 4.27 2.71
N TYR A 207 -8.43 3.89 3.88
CA TYR A 207 -7.58 3.62 5.04
C TYR A 207 -7.91 2.24 5.62
N SER A 208 -6.88 1.45 5.91
CA SER A 208 -7.02 0.13 6.51
C SER A 208 -7.73 0.19 7.87
N THR A 209 -8.67 -0.72 8.10
CA THR A 209 -9.40 -0.85 9.38
C THR A 209 -9.15 -2.19 10.08
N ASP A 210 -8.14 -2.95 9.65
CA ASP A 210 -7.84 -4.28 10.19
C ASP A 210 -6.93 -4.17 11.43
N THR A 211 -7.54 -4.21 12.62
CA THR A 211 -6.82 -4.10 13.91
C THR A 211 -6.25 -5.42 14.41
N ARG A 212 -6.49 -6.56 13.74
CA ARG A 212 -6.06 -7.88 14.25
C ARG A 212 -4.54 -8.01 14.46
N ARG A 213 -3.77 -7.06 13.94
CA ARG A 213 -2.30 -7.00 13.96
C ARG A 213 -1.74 -5.84 14.81
N ALA A 214 -2.60 -4.97 15.33
CA ALA A 214 -2.24 -3.83 16.18
C ALA A 214 -1.46 -4.29 17.43
N GLY A 215 -0.51 -3.46 17.89
CA GLY A 215 0.24 -3.71 19.13
C GLY A 215 1.20 -4.91 19.14
N ARG A 216 1.38 -5.63 18.02
CA ARG A 216 2.22 -6.85 17.98
C ARG A 216 3.71 -6.61 17.79
N ASN A 217 4.18 -5.36 17.82
CA ASN A 217 5.57 -4.96 17.53
C ASN A 217 6.14 -5.58 16.22
N ARG A 218 5.31 -5.69 15.18
CA ARG A 218 5.67 -6.32 13.89
C ARG A 218 5.18 -5.50 12.71
N CYS A 219 5.13 -4.17 12.88
CA CYS A 219 4.53 -3.27 11.90
C CYS A 219 5.20 -3.38 10.53
N LEU A 220 6.53 -3.39 10.49
CA LEU A 220 7.30 -3.59 9.26
C LEU A 220 6.95 -4.89 8.54
N TYR A 221 6.90 -6.01 9.27
CA TYR A 221 6.59 -7.31 8.66
C TYR A 221 5.20 -7.30 8.02
N TYR A 222 4.21 -6.74 8.70
CA TYR A 222 2.83 -6.69 8.19
C TYR A 222 2.67 -5.71 7.03
N THR A 223 3.34 -4.56 7.08
CA THR A 223 3.40 -3.56 6.01
C THR A 223 4.05 -4.16 4.75
N MET A 224 5.20 -4.81 4.88
CA MET A 224 5.85 -5.49 3.76
C MET A 224 5.04 -6.67 3.22
N ARG A 225 4.31 -7.39 4.09
CA ARG A 225 3.38 -8.45 3.67
C ARG A 225 2.23 -7.87 2.84
N TRP A 226 1.71 -6.71 3.21
CA TRP A 226 0.69 -6.01 2.43
C TRP A 226 1.23 -5.50 1.09
N MET A 227 2.41 -4.86 1.08
CA MET A 227 3.05 -4.44 -0.18
C MET A 227 3.29 -5.61 -1.12
N ARG A 228 3.70 -6.77 -0.60
CA ARG A 228 3.83 -8.01 -1.39
C ARG A 228 2.49 -8.44 -2.02
N LYS A 229 1.36 -8.26 -1.31
CA LYS A 229 0.01 -8.48 -1.87
C LYS A 229 -0.24 -7.49 -3.02
N MET A 230 0.09 -6.21 -2.83
CA MET A 230 -0.06 -5.18 -3.87
C MET A 230 0.78 -5.45 -5.12
N VAL A 231 2.03 -5.89 -4.95
CA VAL A 231 2.88 -6.30 -6.08
C VAL A 231 2.28 -7.47 -6.85
N ARG A 232 1.66 -8.44 -6.16
CA ARG A 232 0.97 -9.57 -6.81
C ARG A 232 -0.31 -9.19 -7.54
N PHE A 233 -1.01 -8.14 -7.10
CA PHE A 233 -2.12 -7.58 -7.89
C PHE A 233 -1.64 -6.96 -9.21
N GLY A 234 -0.38 -6.53 -9.24
CA GLY A 234 0.28 -5.99 -10.41
C GLY A 234 -0.05 -4.52 -10.69
N ASP A 235 0.46 -4.04 -11.81
CA ASP A 235 0.28 -2.68 -12.30
C ASP A 235 -1.07 -2.52 -13.01
N LYS A 236 -2.11 -2.31 -12.21
CA LYS A 236 -3.48 -2.09 -12.71
C LYS A 236 -4.05 -0.78 -12.18
N PRO A 237 -4.84 -0.04 -12.97
CA PRO A 237 -5.59 1.12 -12.48
C PRO A 237 -6.62 0.71 -11.44
N PHE A 238 -7.18 1.67 -10.73
CA PHE A 238 -8.29 1.47 -9.78
C PHE A 238 -9.57 1.09 -10.53
N LEU A 239 -10.27 0.06 -10.04
CA LEU A 239 -11.45 -0.52 -10.71
C LEU A 239 -12.73 0.33 -10.58
N GLY A 240 -12.69 1.42 -9.82
CA GLY A 240 -13.83 2.31 -9.64
C GLY A 240 -14.78 1.85 -8.53
N PHE A 241 -16.01 2.34 -8.64
CA PHE A 241 -17.08 2.14 -7.66
C PHE A 241 -18.31 1.55 -8.35
N ASP A 242 -19.12 0.80 -7.60
CA ASP A 242 -20.45 0.39 -8.06
C ASP A 242 -21.48 1.53 -7.91
N LYS A 243 -22.73 1.25 -8.28
CA LYS A 243 -23.85 2.21 -8.21
C LYS A 243 -24.15 2.66 -6.77
N GLU A 244 -23.77 1.87 -5.78
CA GLU A 244 -23.93 2.17 -4.36
C GLU A 244 -22.70 2.87 -3.76
N GLY A 245 -21.71 3.25 -4.58
CA GLY A 245 -20.48 3.92 -4.14
C GLY A 245 -19.50 3.00 -3.41
N ARG A 246 -19.66 1.68 -3.48
CA ARG A 246 -18.73 0.71 -2.90
C ARG A 246 -17.57 0.46 -3.86
N SER A 247 -16.37 0.32 -3.31
CA SER A 247 -15.18 0.01 -4.12
C SER A 247 -15.31 -1.36 -4.77
N LEU A 248 -15.07 -1.42 -6.08
CA LEU A 248 -14.95 -2.67 -6.83
C LEU A 248 -13.52 -3.25 -6.76
N ASP A 249 -12.58 -2.52 -6.18
CA ASP A 249 -11.17 -2.89 -6.17
C ASP A 249 -10.81 -3.82 -5.01
N PRO A 250 -10.33 -5.06 -5.27
CA PRO A 250 -9.97 -6.00 -4.19
C PRO A 250 -8.79 -5.51 -3.33
N ARG A 251 -8.05 -4.48 -3.76
CA ARG A 251 -6.98 -3.86 -2.97
C ARG A 251 -7.51 -3.04 -1.79
N THR A 252 -8.77 -2.63 -1.82
CA THR A 252 -9.43 -1.90 -0.72
C THR A 252 -10.16 -2.83 0.26
N GLU A 253 -9.97 -4.15 0.14
CA GLU A 253 -10.51 -5.12 1.10
C GLU A 253 -10.06 -4.76 2.53
N ARG A 254 -11.01 -4.65 3.46
CA ARG A 254 -10.79 -4.19 4.85
C ARG A 254 -10.23 -2.77 4.97
N CYS A 255 -10.53 -1.92 4.01
CA CYS A 255 -10.36 -0.48 4.14
C CYS A 255 -11.72 0.20 4.32
N ALA A 256 -11.74 1.34 4.97
CA ALA A 256 -12.84 2.28 4.93
C ALA A 256 -12.55 3.37 3.90
N LEU A 257 -13.59 3.81 3.19
CA LEU A 257 -13.54 5.03 2.42
C LEU A 257 -13.61 6.21 3.38
N PHE A 258 -12.63 7.09 3.29
CA PHE A 258 -12.37 8.13 4.27
C PHE A 258 -12.59 9.54 3.71
N ASP A 259 -12.36 9.69 2.41
CA ASP A 259 -12.59 10.92 1.69
C ASP A 259 -12.90 10.56 0.24
N SER A 260 -14.01 11.08 -0.26
CA SER A 260 -14.42 10.99 -1.66
C SER A 260 -14.89 12.37 -2.08
N LEU A 261 -14.35 12.85 -3.21
CA LEU A 261 -14.82 14.07 -3.87
C LEU A 261 -15.99 13.75 -4.81
#